data_AF-A0A2S6GUP5-F1
#
_entry.id   AF-A0A2S6GUP5-F1
#
_cell.length_a   1.000
_cell.length_b   1.000
_cell.length_c   1.000
_cell.angle_alpha   90.00
_cell.angle_beta   90.00
_cell.angle_gamma   90.00
#
_symmetry.space_group_name_H-M   'P 1'
#
loop_
_entity.id
_entity.type
_entity.pdbx_description
1 polymer ?
#
loop_
_entity_poly.entity_id
_entity_poly.type
_entity_poly.pdbx_seq_one_letter_code
_entity_poly.pdbx_strand_id
1 'polypeptide(L)'
;MKTLPESLRESIAWDRGGEMADQAVFVMATGMPVYFCDPHFPWQRGTNGNTNRLPRQYSPKGTDPSRALERRLGAEAVKVA
;
A
#
# COMPACT_ATOMS: atom_id res chain seq x y z
N MET A 1 12.71 -1.71 7.84
CA MET A 1 13.39 -1.36 6.58
C MET A 1 14.62 -2.20 6.25
N LYS A 2 15.40 -2.70 7.23
CA LYS A 2 16.63 -3.49 6.94
C LYS A 2 16.41 -4.82 6.19
N THR A 3 15.18 -5.31 6.12
CA THR A 3 14.80 -6.59 5.50
C THR A 3 14.27 -6.46 4.07
N LEU A 4 13.98 -5.25 3.59
CA LEU A 4 13.54 -5.04 2.21
C LEU A 4 14.77 -4.86 1.29
N PRO A 5 14.78 -5.46 0.10
CA PRO A 5 15.76 -5.13 -0.94
C PRO A 5 15.84 -3.61 -1.18
N GLU A 6 17.02 -3.10 -1.50
CA GLU A 6 17.25 -1.66 -1.71
C GLU A 6 16.41 -1.10 -2.87
N SER A 7 16.26 -1.87 -3.96
CA SER A 7 15.41 -1.53 -5.11
C SER A 7 13.92 -1.39 -4.77
N LEU A 8 13.47 -1.91 -3.63
CA LEU A 8 12.09 -1.77 -3.17
C LEU A 8 11.93 -0.62 -2.16
N ARG A 9 13.00 0.11 -1.85
CA ARG A 9 13.04 1.21 -0.87
C ARG A 9 13.30 2.57 -1.54
N GLU A 10 12.83 2.74 -2.76
CA GLU A 10 13.11 3.95 -3.55
C GLU A 10 12.24 5.14 -3.13
N SER A 11 10.91 5.03 -3.26
CA SER A 11 9.98 6.10 -2.87
C SER A 11 8.54 5.59 -2.78
N ILE A 12 7.68 6.40 -2.16
CA ILE A 12 6.24 6.14 -2.07
C ILE A 12 5.44 7.33 -2.60
N ALA A 13 4.34 7.06 -3.31
CA ALA A 13 3.37 8.06 -3.73
C ALA A 13 1.99 7.82 -3.08
N TRP A 14 1.54 8.75 -2.24
CA TRP A 14 0.29 8.69 -1.46
C TRP A 14 -0.78 9.67 -1.91
N ASP A 15 -2.02 9.45 -1.47
CA ASP A 15 -3.08 10.46 -1.50
C ASP A 15 -2.90 11.43 -0.35
N ARG A 16 -3.59 12.55 -0.48
CA ARG A 16 -3.72 13.54 0.56
C ARG A 16 -4.75 13.12 1.62
N GLY A 17 -4.85 11.83 1.90
CA GLY A 17 -5.70 11.31 2.96
C GLY A 17 -5.22 11.83 4.31
N GLY A 18 -6.16 12.08 5.24
CA GLY A 18 -5.82 12.58 6.58
C GLY A 18 -4.99 11.58 7.40
N GLU A 19 -5.10 10.29 7.08
CA GLU A 19 -4.29 9.21 7.64
C GLU A 19 -2.79 9.38 7.35
N MET A 20 -2.41 10.18 6.35
CA MET A 20 -1.02 10.45 5.97
C MET A 20 -0.50 11.79 6.52
N ALA A 21 -1.20 12.41 7.47
CA ALA A 21 -0.80 13.69 8.06
C ALA A 21 0.60 13.67 8.70
N ASP A 22 0.98 12.53 9.30
CA ASP A 22 2.27 12.34 9.99
C ASP A 22 3.40 11.84 9.07
N GLN A 23 3.32 12.13 7.76
CA GLN A 23 4.34 11.75 6.77
C GLN A 23 5.78 12.12 7.16
N ALA A 24 5.99 13.23 7.87
CA ALA A 24 7.31 13.65 8.31
C ALA A 24 7.93 12.62 9.26
N VAL A 25 7.14 12.06 10.18
CA VAL A 25 7.59 11.02 11.11
C VAL A 25 7.95 9.74 10.33
N PHE A 26 7.15 9.39 9.31
CA PHE A 26 7.44 8.24 8.45
C PHE A 26 8.75 8.41 7.67
N VAL A 27 8.98 9.58 7.05
CA VAL A 27 10.22 9.88 6.33
C VAL A 27 11.42 9.80 7.26
N MET A 28 11.32 10.38 8.47
CA MET A 28 12.41 10.31 9.45
C MET A 28 12.71 8.88 9.91
N ALA A 29 11.68 8.05 10.11
CA ALA A 29 11.84 6.67 10.56
C ALA A 29 12.38 5.72 9.47
N THR A 30 12.08 6.01 8.20
CA THR A 30 12.37 5.09 7.08
C THR A 30 13.47 5.58 6.15
N GLY A 31 13.75 6.89 6.12
CA GLY A 31 14.60 7.54 5.12
C GLY A 31 14.00 7.59 3.71
N MET A 32 12.77 7.14 3.53
CA MET A 32 12.15 6.98 2.22
C MET A 32 11.39 8.24 1.81
N PRO A 33 11.63 8.80 0.62
CA PRO A 33 10.86 9.93 0.09
C PRO A 33 9.38 9.59 -0.07
N VAL A 34 8.52 10.53 0.34
CA VAL A 34 7.07 10.46 0.17
C VAL A 34 6.62 11.60 -0.73
N TYR A 35 5.82 11.28 -1.74
CA TYR A 35 5.22 12.22 -2.68
C TYR A 35 3.70 12.16 -2.60
N PHE A 36 3.04 13.29 -2.87
CA PHE A 36 1.58 13.34 -2.99
C PHE A 36 1.17 13.72 -4.38
N CYS A 37 -0.03 13.27 -4.76
CA CYS A 37 -0.66 13.80 -5.96
C CYS A 37 -1.15 15.23 -5.79
N ASP A 38 -1.20 15.90 -6.93
CA ASP A 38 -1.75 17.22 -7.05
C ASP A 38 -3.25 17.19 -6.74
N PRO A 39 -3.77 18.20 -6.03
CA PRO A 39 -5.20 18.32 -5.75
C PRO A 39 -6.00 18.27 -7.06
N HIS A 40 -7.04 17.44 -7.10
CA HIS A 40 -7.91 17.23 -8.27
C HIS A 40 -7.28 16.46 -9.45
N PHE A 41 -6.10 15.87 -9.29
CA PHE A 41 -5.45 15.03 -10.32
C PHE A 41 -5.35 13.55 -9.89
N PRO A 42 -6.47 12.84 -9.60
CA PRO A 42 -6.44 11.46 -9.10
C PRO A 42 -5.79 10.45 -10.06
N TRP A 43 -5.71 10.76 -11.36
CA TRP A 43 -5.11 9.89 -12.38
C TRP A 43 -3.59 9.80 -12.30
N GLN A 44 -2.92 10.71 -11.57
CA GLN A 44 -1.48 10.61 -11.29
C GLN A 44 -1.12 9.32 -10.55
N ARG A 45 -2.11 8.60 -9.97
CA ARG A 45 -1.95 7.25 -9.41
C ARG A 45 -2.96 6.28 -10.00
N GLY A 46 -3.08 6.26 -11.32
CA GLY A 46 -3.95 5.33 -12.04
C GLY A 46 -3.80 3.87 -11.57
N THR A 47 -2.57 3.47 -11.22
CA THR A 47 -2.29 2.13 -10.67
C THR A 47 -3.00 1.87 -9.34
N ASN A 48 -3.06 2.83 -8.40
CA ASN A 48 -3.72 2.62 -7.11
C ASN A 48 -5.22 2.34 -7.29
N GLY A 49 -5.89 3.12 -8.15
CA GLY A 49 -7.30 2.92 -8.46
C GLY A 49 -7.55 1.59 -9.18
N ASN A 50 -6.72 1.27 -10.16
CA ASN A 50 -6.82 0.03 -10.93
C ASN A 50 -6.60 -1.21 -10.05
N THR A 51 -5.56 -1.20 -9.22
CA THR A 51 -5.25 -2.28 -8.28
C THR A 51 -6.35 -2.45 -7.25
N ASN A 52 -6.91 -1.36 -6.70
CA ASN A 52 -8.00 -1.42 -5.73
C ASN A 52 -9.34 -1.88 -6.32
N ARG A 53 -9.53 -1.75 -7.65
CA ARG A 53 -10.74 -2.22 -8.33
C ARG A 53 -10.85 -3.74 -8.33
N LEU A 54 -9.74 -4.45 -8.55
CA LEU A 54 -9.72 -5.91 -8.62
C LEU A 54 -10.35 -6.58 -7.38
N PRO A 55 -9.88 -6.34 -6.14
CA PRO A 55 -10.49 -6.97 -4.97
C PRO A 55 -11.95 -6.57 -4.77
N ARG A 56 -12.35 -5.32 -5.12
CA ARG A 56 -13.76 -4.88 -5.03
C ARG A 56 -14.67 -5.57 -6.04
N GLN A 57 -14.14 -5.92 -7.21
CA GLN A 57 -14.89 -6.60 -8.28
C GLN A 57 -15.09 -8.08 -7.97
N TYR A 58 -14.08 -8.74 -7.39
CA TYR A 58 -14.09 -10.18 -7.19
C TYR A 58 -14.51 -10.61 -5.78
N SER A 59 -14.59 -9.69 -4.82
CA SER A 59 -15.09 -10.00 -3.47
C SER A 59 -16.61 -9.80 -3.39
N PRO A 60 -17.36 -10.71 -2.75
CA PRO A 60 -18.76 -10.46 -2.42
C PRO A 60 -18.93 -9.15 -1.65
N LYS A 61 -20.00 -8.40 -1.94
CA LYS A 61 -20.32 -7.18 -1.19
C LYS A 61 -20.51 -7.52 0.29
N GLY A 62 -19.97 -6.68 1.17
CA GLY A 62 -19.99 -6.92 2.63
C GLY A 62 -18.88 -7.87 3.13
N THR A 63 -17.98 -8.32 2.27
CA THR A 63 -16.78 -9.06 2.71
C THR A 63 -15.89 -8.14 3.55
N ASP A 64 -15.61 -8.55 4.77
CA ASP A 64 -14.60 -7.92 5.62
C ASP A 64 -13.20 -8.15 5.01
N PRO A 65 -12.51 -7.09 4.54
CA PRO A 65 -11.20 -7.24 3.93
C PRO A 65 -10.15 -7.81 4.91
N SER A 66 -10.36 -7.66 6.22
CA SER A 66 -9.45 -8.16 7.25
C SER A 66 -9.41 -9.70 7.28
N ARG A 67 -10.55 -10.35 7.06
CA ARG A 67 -10.66 -11.82 7.03
C ARG A 67 -10.03 -12.44 5.79
N ALA A 68 -9.95 -11.70 4.69
CA ALA A 68 -9.30 -12.17 3.46
C ALA A 68 -7.77 -12.23 3.59
N LEU A 69 -7.19 -11.36 4.43
CA LEU A 69 -5.75 -11.31 4.68
C LEU A 69 -5.26 -12.52 5.49
N GLU A 70 -6.01 -12.94 6.51
CA GLU A 70 -5.67 -14.10 7.36
C GLU A 70 -5.56 -15.41 6.56
N ARG A 71 -6.44 -15.61 5.57
CA ARG A 71 -6.42 -16.80 4.70
C ARG A 71 -5.20 -16.87 3.77
N ARG A 72 -4.56 -15.74 3.47
CA ARG A 72 -3.41 -15.69 2.55
C ARG A 72 -2.08 -15.83 3.30
N LEU A 73 -2.00 -15.28 4.53
CA LEU A 73 -0.83 -15.47 5.40
C LEU A 73 -0.74 -16.88 5.99
N GLY A 74 -1.87 -17.60 6.13
CA GLY A 74 -1.88 -19.02 6.51
C GLY A 74 -1.42 -19.99 5.42
N ALA A 75 -1.24 -19.53 4.16
CA ALA A 75 -0.89 -20.37 3.02
C ALA A 75 0.55 -20.16 2.51
N GLU A 76 1.28 -19.14 2.98
CA GLU A 76 2.68 -18.86 2.61
C GLU A 76 3.69 -19.08 3.75
N ALA A 77 3.34 -19.87 4.77
CA ALA A 77 4.32 -20.51 5.63
C ALA A 77 4.81 -21.83 5.01
N VAL A 78 5.25 -21.80 3.75
CA VAL A 78 5.91 -22.94 3.08
C VAL A 78 7.17 -22.46 2.39
N LYS A 79 8.29 -22.72 3.07
CA LYS A 79 9.67 -22.91 2.56
C LYS A 79 10.27 -21.78 1.71
N VAL A 80 11.06 -20.93 2.37
CA VAL A 80 12.39 -20.58 1.86
C VAL A 80 13.38 -20.75 3.02
N ALA A 81 13.95 -21.94 3.07
CA ALA A 81 15.28 -22.20 3.63
C ALA A 81 16.24 -22.33 2.45
#